data_AF-A0A1F4A426-F1
#
_entry.id   AF-A0A1F4A426-F1
#
_cell.length_a   1.000
_cell.length_b   1.000
_cell.length_c   1.000
_cell.angle_alpha   90.00
_cell.angle_beta   90.00
_cell.angle_gamma   90.00
#
_symmetry.space_group_name_H-M   'P 1'
#
loop_
_entity.id
_entity.type
_entity.pdbx_description
1 polymer ?
#
loop_
_entity_poly.entity_id
_entity_poly.type
_entity_poly.pdbx_seq_one_letter_code
_entity_poly.pdbx_strand_id
1 'polypeptide(L)'
;MGQEGGLESSLTGGCAMAHEPDASALAEEIAKLEDLCQKTAQAIASARSVREAVALADVDVPHHLRAFARVKVPSLGRLARQTDLRVEEIVKDQLSSLTFERSDIVASREFDRIKAVDWHVLRVNYPELYAKALREANLILERKRKR
;
A
#
# COMPACT_ATOMS: atom_id res chain seq x y z
N MET A 1 -78.51 -24.28 -33.93
CA MET A 1 -77.88 -23.00 -34.31
C MET A 1 -77.21 -22.42 -33.07
N GLY A 2 -75.89 -22.21 -33.12
CA GLY A 2 -75.05 -21.41 -32.17
C GLY A 2 -74.78 -22.06 -30.80
N GLN A 3 -73.61 -21.98 -30.14
CA GLN A 3 -72.34 -21.23 -30.29
C GLN A 3 -71.25 -22.09 -29.56
N GLU A 4 -70.07 -22.41 -30.09
CA GLU A 4 -68.80 -21.63 -30.08
C GLU A 4 -68.59 -20.83 -28.78
N GLY A 5 -67.63 -21.11 -27.89
CA GLY A 5 -66.19 -21.19 -28.11
C GLY A 5 -65.56 -19.88 -27.60
N GLY A 6 -64.85 -19.90 -26.48
CA GLY A 6 -64.24 -18.70 -25.91
C GLY A 6 -63.41 -18.97 -24.65
N LEU A 7 -62.15 -19.36 -24.85
CA LEU A 7 -61.12 -19.43 -23.81
C LEU A 7 -60.56 -18.01 -23.59
N GLU A 8 -60.81 -17.41 -22.44
CA GLU A 8 -60.22 -16.14 -22.04
C GLU A 8 -58.85 -16.36 -21.36
N SER A 9 -57.81 -15.87 -22.05
CA SER A 9 -56.74 -14.99 -21.54
C SER A 9 -56.15 -15.33 -20.16
N SER A 10 -55.03 -16.04 -20.05
CA SER A 10 -53.67 -15.51 -20.23
C SER A 10 -53.46 -14.07 -19.76
N LEU A 11 -53.21 -13.90 -18.46
CA LEU A 11 -52.41 -12.79 -17.92
C LEU A 11 -51.60 -13.28 -16.71
N THR A 12 -50.61 -14.15 -16.95
CA THR A 12 -49.46 -14.25 -16.07
C THR A 12 -48.59 -13.01 -16.34
N GLY A 13 -48.78 -11.99 -15.51
CA GLY A 13 -47.86 -10.87 -15.39
C GLY A 13 -46.51 -11.39 -14.91
N GLY A 14 -45.61 -11.69 -15.86
CA GLY A 14 -44.22 -11.93 -15.58
C GLY A 14 -43.61 -10.67 -14.99
N CYS A 15 -43.35 -10.68 -13.69
CA CYS A 15 -42.44 -9.74 -13.05
C CYS A 15 -41.14 -9.77 -13.86
N ALA A 16 -40.87 -8.67 -14.56
CA ALA A 16 -39.58 -8.40 -15.13
C ALA A 16 -38.55 -8.49 -13.99
N MET A 17 -37.83 -9.60 -13.95
CA MET A 17 -36.63 -9.75 -13.12
C MET A 17 -35.64 -8.73 -13.67
N ALA A 18 -35.62 -7.54 -13.04
CA ALA A 18 -34.57 -6.58 -13.23
C ALA A 18 -33.26 -7.32 -12.96
N HIS A 19 -32.54 -7.58 -14.03
CA HIS A 19 -31.21 -8.15 -13.98
C HIS A 19 -30.39 -7.15 -13.13
N GLU A 20 -29.85 -7.59 -11.98
CA GLU A 20 -28.81 -6.89 -11.21
C GLU A 20 -27.39 -7.40 -11.57
N PRO A 21 -26.94 -7.45 -12.85
CA PRO A 21 -25.59 -7.92 -13.15
C PRO A 21 -24.55 -6.90 -12.68
N ASP A 22 -24.90 -5.61 -12.64
CA ASP A 22 -23.96 -4.52 -12.32
C ASP A 22 -23.57 -4.48 -10.83
N ALA A 23 -24.49 -4.82 -9.92
CA ALA A 23 -24.21 -4.83 -8.49
C ALA A 23 -23.26 -5.98 -8.11
N SER A 24 -23.42 -7.14 -8.75
CA SER A 24 -22.54 -8.30 -8.54
C SER A 24 -21.13 -8.05 -9.09
N ALA A 25 -21.03 -7.51 -10.32
CA ALA A 25 -19.74 -7.21 -10.93
C ALA A 25 -18.95 -6.16 -10.13
N LEU A 26 -19.63 -5.11 -9.65
CA LEU A 26 -19.00 -4.10 -8.81
C LEU A 26 -18.53 -4.67 -7.46
N ALA A 27 -19.33 -5.54 -6.83
CA ALA A 27 -18.95 -6.18 -5.56
C ALA A 27 -17.71 -7.07 -5.74
N GLU A 28 -17.62 -7.80 -6.85
CA GLU A 28 -16.43 -8.60 -7.17
C GLU A 28 -15.18 -7.74 -7.37
N GLU A 29 -15.30 -6.59 -8.04
CA GLU A 29 -14.16 -5.69 -8.23
C GLU A 29 -13.68 -5.05 -6.92
N ILE A 30 -14.62 -4.67 -6.04
CA ILE A 30 -14.28 -4.20 -4.68
C ILE A 30 -13.55 -5.30 -3.91
N ALA A 31 -14.01 -6.55 -3.99
CA ALA A 31 -13.36 -7.67 -3.34
C ALA A 31 -11.94 -7.92 -3.86
N LYS A 32 -11.73 -7.81 -5.18
CA LYS A 32 -10.40 -7.89 -5.81
C LYS A 32 -9.46 -6.78 -5.34
N LEU A 33 -9.98 -5.55 -5.24
CA LEU A 33 -9.19 -4.40 -4.75
C LEU A 33 -8.82 -4.57 -3.26
N GLU A 34 -9.73 -5.09 -2.44
CA GLU A 34 -9.47 -5.40 -1.04
C GLU A 34 -8.41 -6.49 -0.88
N ASP A 35 -8.49 -7.58 -1.64
CA ASP A 35 -7.47 -8.65 -1.67
C ASP A 35 -6.10 -8.12 -2.12
N LEU A 36 -6.08 -7.26 -3.15
CA LEU A 36 -4.86 -6.58 -3.59
C LEU A 36 -4.27 -5.74 -2.45
N CYS A 37 -5.09 -4.94 -1.76
CA CYS A 37 -4.61 -4.13 -0.63
C CYS A 37 -4.05 -5.00 0.50
N GLN A 38 -4.65 -6.15 0.80
CA GLN A 38 -4.15 -7.07 1.82
C GLN A 38 -2.81 -7.69 1.43
N LYS A 39 -2.65 -8.11 0.17
CA LYS A 39 -1.38 -8.61 -0.37
C LYS A 39 -0.30 -7.53 -0.34
N THR A 40 -0.64 -6.32 -0.74
CA THR A 40 0.26 -5.17 -0.68
C THR A 40 0.69 -4.86 0.75
N ALA A 41 -0.24 -4.91 1.72
CA ALA A 41 0.10 -4.73 3.13
C ALA A 41 1.13 -5.75 3.63
N GLN A 42 0.99 -7.02 3.23
CA GLN A 42 1.96 -8.07 3.55
C GLN A 42 3.31 -7.83 2.84
N ALA A 43 3.28 -7.41 1.59
CA ALA A 43 4.48 -7.04 0.85
C ALA A 43 5.22 -5.87 1.53
N ILE A 44 4.51 -4.82 1.94
CA ILE A 44 5.09 -3.69 2.69
C ILE A 44 5.72 -4.20 3.99
N ALA A 45 5.02 -5.04 4.75
CA ALA A 45 5.56 -5.58 6.00
C ALA A 45 6.88 -6.36 5.81
N SER A 46 7.10 -6.94 4.62
CA SER A 46 8.31 -7.69 4.28
C SER A 46 9.38 -6.87 3.54
N ALA A 47 9.09 -5.62 3.19
CA ALA A 47 10.00 -4.75 2.45
C ALA A 47 11.34 -4.56 3.20
N ARG A 48 12.44 -4.56 2.47
CA ARG A 48 13.81 -4.48 3.02
C ARG A 48 14.49 -3.14 2.80
N SER A 49 13.85 -2.25 2.05
CA SER A 49 14.35 -0.91 1.74
C SER A 49 13.20 0.11 1.74
N VAL A 50 13.51 1.36 2.05
CA VAL A 50 12.56 2.48 1.99
C VAL A 50 11.99 2.61 0.58
N ARG A 51 12.84 2.48 -0.45
CA ARG A 51 12.43 2.50 -1.85
C ARG A 51 11.37 1.45 -2.15
N GLU A 52 11.58 0.21 -1.70
CA GLU A 52 10.64 -0.89 -1.91
C GLU A 52 9.33 -0.65 -1.17
N ALA A 53 9.38 -0.25 0.11
CA ALA A 53 8.19 0.03 0.90
C ALA A 53 7.31 1.14 0.28
N VAL A 54 7.95 2.21 -0.21
CA VAL A 54 7.25 3.32 -0.88
C VAL A 54 6.70 2.90 -2.24
N ALA A 55 7.46 2.12 -3.03
CA ALA A 55 6.99 1.65 -4.34
C ALA A 55 5.78 0.71 -4.22
N LEU A 56 5.74 -0.14 -3.19
CA LEU A 56 4.60 -1.03 -2.93
C LEU A 56 3.35 -0.27 -2.49
N ALA A 57 3.49 0.90 -1.87
CA ALA A 57 2.36 1.70 -1.41
C ALA A 57 1.53 2.31 -2.55
N ASP A 58 2.10 2.39 -3.76
CA ASP A 58 1.44 2.93 -4.95
C ASP A 58 0.50 1.91 -5.58
N VAL A 59 -0.65 1.68 -4.93
CA VAL A 59 -1.70 0.79 -5.43
C VAL A 59 -2.56 1.52 -6.45
N ASP A 60 -2.56 1.02 -7.69
CA ASP A 60 -3.43 1.56 -8.74
C ASP A 60 -4.90 1.21 -8.46
N VAL A 61 -5.71 2.25 -8.30
CA VAL A 61 -7.16 2.13 -8.06
C VAL A 61 -7.89 2.39 -9.37
N PRO A 62 -8.69 1.42 -9.86
CA PRO A 62 -9.49 1.58 -11.06
C PRO A 62 -10.34 2.85 -11.04
N HIS A 63 -10.39 3.57 -12.18
CA HIS A 63 -10.92 4.94 -12.23
C HIS A 63 -12.35 5.05 -11.70
N HIS A 64 -13.22 4.10 -12.06
CA HIS A 64 -14.62 4.06 -11.64
C HIS A 64 -14.81 3.74 -10.15
N LEU A 65 -13.80 3.16 -9.48
CA LEU A 65 -13.84 2.87 -8.04
C LEU A 65 -13.30 4.03 -7.19
N ARG A 66 -12.54 4.97 -7.76
CA ARG A 66 -11.84 6.03 -7.00
C ARG A 66 -12.75 6.86 -6.10
N ALA A 67 -13.99 7.11 -6.52
CA ALA A 67 -14.95 7.93 -5.80
C ALA A 67 -15.38 7.33 -4.45
N PHE A 68 -15.37 6.00 -4.31
CA PHE A 68 -15.86 5.31 -3.10
C PHE A 68 -14.90 4.26 -2.56
N ALA A 69 -13.77 3.99 -3.22
CA ALA A 69 -12.77 3.01 -2.80
C ALA A 69 -12.31 3.26 -1.35
N ARG A 70 -12.11 4.51 -0.94
CA ARG A 70 -11.74 4.83 0.45
C ARG A 70 -12.79 4.46 1.51
N VAL A 71 -14.07 4.44 1.13
CA VAL A 71 -15.19 4.09 2.03
C VAL A 71 -15.45 2.58 2.02
N LYS A 72 -15.34 1.94 0.85
CA LYS A 72 -15.68 0.53 0.66
C LYS A 72 -14.49 -0.42 0.86
N VAL A 73 -13.26 0.06 0.70
CA VAL A 73 -12.00 -0.67 0.85
C VAL A 73 -11.18 -0.02 1.96
N PRO A 74 -11.50 -0.27 3.24
CA PRO A 74 -10.81 0.36 4.36
C PRO A 74 -9.32 -0.01 4.40
N SER A 75 -8.92 -1.13 3.83
CA SER A 75 -7.52 -1.53 3.73
C SER A 75 -6.70 -0.57 2.87
N LEU A 76 -7.27 0.02 1.82
CA LEU A 76 -6.61 1.04 1.00
C LEU A 76 -6.20 2.26 1.85
N GLY A 77 -7.07 2.70 2.76
CA GLY A 77 -6.75 3.81 3.66
C GLY A 77 -5.69 3.48 4.71
N ARG A 78 -5.50 2.19 5.04
CA ARG A 78 -4.52 1.73 6.04
C ARG A 78 -3.11 1.55 5.46
N LEU A 79 -2.98 1.38 4.15
CA LEU A 79 -1.69 1.15 3.48
C LEU A 79 -0.68 2.27 3.75
N ALA A 80 -1.09 3.54 3.62
CA ALA A 80 -0.21 4.67 3.87
C ALA A 80 0.43 4.62 5.26
N ARG A 81 -0.38 4.35 6.29
CA ARG A 81 0.11 4.22 7.67
C ARG A 81 1.05 3.03 7.84
N GLN A 82 0.77 1.91 7.19
CA GLN A 82 1.66 0.74 7.25
C GLN A 82 2.99 1.02 6.55
N THR A 83 2.98 1.71 5.42
CA THR A 83 4.19 2.18 4.74
C THR A 83 5.01 3.07 5.65
N ASP A 84 4.39 4.06 6.29
CA ASP A 84 5.07 5.00 7.19
C ASP A 84 5.79 4.26 8.33
N LEU A 85 5.06 3.37 9.02
CA LEU A 85 5.64 2.56 10.10
C LEU A 85 6.80 1.69 9.61
N ARG A 86 6.64 1.05 8.45
CA ARG A 86 7.70 0.20 7.90
C ARG A 86 8.93 1.00 7.50
N VAL A 87 8.74 2.18 6.90
CA VAL A 87 9.85 3.07 6.53
C VAL A 87 10.64 3.48 7.78
N GLU A 88 9.95 3.84 8.86
CA GLU A 88 10.60 4.14 10.15
C GLU A 88 11.40 2.96 10.69
N GLU A 89 10.85 1.74 10.66
CA GLU A 89 11.55 0.51 11.07
C GLU A 89 12.81 0.26 10.24
N ILE A 90 12.72 0.34 8.91
CA ILE A 90 13.86 0.12 8.01
C ILE A 90 14.97 1.14 8.29
N VAL A 91 14.63 2.42 8.48
CA VAL A 91 15.62 3.45 8.80
C VAL A 91 16.29 3.17 10.15
N LYS A 92 15.51 2.73 11.16
CA LYS A 92 16.05 2.34 12.46
C LYS A 92 16.99 1.14 12.37
N ASP A 93 16.65 0.14 11.55
CA ASP A 93 17.50 -1.03 11.32
C ASP A 93 18.80 -0.65 10.63
N GLN A 94 18.75 0.25 9.64
CA GLN A 94 19.93 0.81 8.98
C GLN A 94 20.85 1.56 9.95
N LEU A 95 20.31 2.42 10.82
CA LEU A 95 21.08 3.13 11.85
C LEU A 95 21.67 2.17 12.90
N SER A 96 20.93 1.12 13.24
CA SER A 96 21.40 0.07 14.15
C SER A 96 22.57 -0.70 13.54
N SER A 97 22.48 -1.07 12.26
CA SER A 97 23.56 -1.66 11.47
C SER A 97 24.83 -0.81 11.54
N LEU A 98 24.72 0.50 11.30
CA LEU A 98 25.86 1.42 11.42
C LEU A 98 26.43 1.42 12.84
N THR A 99 25.58 1.35 13.86
CA THR A 99 26.02 1.32 15.26
C THR A 99 26.82 0.07 15.60
N PHE A 100 26.41 -1.11 15.10
CA PHE A 100 27.08 -2.38 15.37
C PHE A 100 28.40 -2.58 14.61
N GLU A 101 28.59 -1.91 13.48
CA GLU A 101 29.83 -2.00 12.70
C GLU A 101 31.03 -1.53 13.53
N ARG A 102 32.10 -2.33 13.59
CA ARG A 102 33.26 -2.01 14.45
C ARG A 102 34.20 -1.00 13.79
N SER A 103 34.32 -1.04 12.47
CA SER A 103 35.19 -0.14 11.72
C SER A 103 34.48 1.16 11.34
N ASP A 104 35.10 2.30 11.62
CA ASP A 104 34.63 3.61 11.20
C ASP A 104 34.60 3.76 9.66
N ILE A 105 35.60 3.19 8.97
CA ILE A 105 35.70 3.18 7.51
C ILE A 105 34.54 2.37 6.91
N VAL A 106 34.29 1.17 7.44
CA VAL A 106 33.20 0.30 6.95
C VAL A 106 31.85 0.97 7.22
N ALA A 107 31.63 1.52 8.42
CA ALA A 107 30.41 2.24 8.75
C ALA A 107 30.20 3.47 7.85
N SER A 108 31.26 4.22 7.54
CA SER A 108 31.16 5.39 6.66
C SER A 108 30.78 4.99 5.23
N ARG A 109 31.40 3.91 4.70
CA ARG A 109 31.06 3.39 3.37
C ARG A 109 29.64 2.85 3.31
N GLU A 110 29.21 2.12 4.33
CA GLU A 110 27.84 1.61 4.38
C GLU A 110 26.83 2.75 4.48
N PHE A 111 27.14 3.81 5.24
CA PHE A 111 26.31 5.00 5.29
C PHE A 111 26.20 5.69 3.92
N ASP A 112 27.30 5.82 3.18
CA ASP A 112 27.27 6.37 1.82
C ASP A 112 26.46 5.49 0.86
N ARG A 113 26.58 4.16 0.98
CA ARG A 113 25.79 3.19 0.21
C ARG A 113 24.29 3.34 0.49
N ILE A 114 23.89 3.37 1.76
CA ILE A 114 22.50 3.52 2.19
C ILE A 114 21.92 4.83 1.65
N LYS A 115 22.66 5.94 1.75
CA LYS A 115 22.21 7.23 1.22
C LYS A 115 21.94 7.18 -0.28
N ALA A 116 22.87 6.60 -1.04
CA ALA A 116 22.77 6.52 -2.49
C ALA A 116 21.60 5.62 -2.94
N VAL A 117 21.45 4.46 -2.30
CA VAL A 117 20.47 3.45 -2.73
C VAL A 117 19.06 3.77 -2.25
N ASP A 118 18.91 4.30 -1.04
CA ASP A 118 17.62 4.26 -0.34
C ASP A 118 17.14 5.64 0.15
N TRP A 119 18.02 6.43 0.76
CA TRP A 119 17.58 7.68 1.41
C TRP A 119 17.24 8.81 0.44
N HIS A 120 17.51 8.68 -0.86
CA HIS A 120 17.00 9.64 -1.84
C HIS A 120 15.46 9.65 -1.85
N VAL A 121 14.82 8.48 -1.68
CA VAL A 121 13.35 8.34 -1.54
C VAL A 121 12.89 8.93 -0.22
N LEU A 122 13.64 8.69 0.86
CA LEU A 122 13.37 9.25 2.18
C LEU A 122 13.38 10.78 2.16
N ARG A 123 14.36 11.39 1.47
CA ARG A 123 14.47 12.86 1.36
C ARG A 123 13.26 13.50 0.67
N VAL A 124 12.68 12.82 -0.32
CA VAL A 124 11.54 13.33 -1.10
C VAL A 124 10.22 13.12 -0.37
N ASN A 125 9.99 11.91 0.15
CA ASN A 125 8.69 11.51 0.71
C ASN A 125 8.58 11.77 2.23
N TYR A 126 9.71 11.80 2.94
CA TYR A 126 9.78 11.89 4.40
C TYR A 126 10.90 12.86 4.86
N PRO A 127 10.84 14.15 4.50
CA PRO A 127 11.95 15.10 4.72
C PRO A 127 12.34 15.25 6.19
N GLU A 128 11.37 15.23 7.11
CA GLU A 128 11.62 15.31 8.55
C GLU A 128 12.33 14.07 9.09
N LEU A 129 11.92 12.88 8.65
CA LEU A 129 12.57 11.62 9.01
C LEU A 129 13.98 11.55 8.43
N TYR A 130 14.17 11.97 7.17
CA TYR A 130 15.47 12.10 6.55
C TYR A 130 16.41 12.99 7.36
N ALA A 131 15.97 14.18 7.74
CA ALA A 131 16.79 15.12 8.50
C ALA A 131 17.19 14.55 9.88
N LYS A 132 16.26 13.86 10.56
CA LYS A 132 16.54 13.16 11.83
C LYS A 132 17.54 12.04 11.66
N ALA A 133 17.31 11.14 10.71
CA ALA A 133 18.17 9.99 10.44
C ALA A 133 19.59 10.43 10.03
N LEU A 134 19.71 11.48 9.22
CA LEU A 134 21.00 12.06 8.82
C LEU A 134 21.80 12.58 10.01
N ARG A 135 21.16 13.31 10.93
CA ARG A 135 21.82 13.79 12.15
C ARG A 135 22.29 12.61 13.01
N GLU A 136 21.45 11.61 13.20
CA GLU A 136 21.77 10.44 14.01
C GLU A 136 22.93 9.63 13.44
N ALA A 137 22.91 9.33 12.13
CA ALA A 137 24.00 8.65 11.44
C ALA A 137 25.33 9.40 11.59
N ASN A 138 25.33 10.72 11.40
CA ASN A 138 26.53 11.54 11.59
C ASN A 138 27.05 11.47 13.03
N LEU A 139 26.17 11.48 14.03
CA LEU A 139 26.56 11.31 15.44
C LEU A 139 27.13 9.92 15.74
N ILE A 140 26.64 8.88 15.08
CA ILE A 140 27.18 7.51 15.20
C ILE A 140 28.60 7.47 14.63
N LEU A 141 28.80 7.98 13.41
CA LEU A 141 30.11 7.99 12.75
C LEU A 141 31.14 8.82 13.51
N GLU A 142 30.75 9.99 14.01
CA GLU A 142 31.62 10.84 14.82
C GLU A 142 32.05 10.14 16.12
N ARG A 143 31.14 9.43 16.78
CA ARG A 143 31.47 8.63 17.96
C ARG A 143 32.44 7.49 17.67
N LYS A 144 32.41 6.92 16.46
CA LYS A 144 33.33 5.86 16.04
C LYS A 144 34.71 6.39 15.73
N ARG A 145 34.83 7.54 15.04
CA ARG A 145 36.13 8.16 14.73
C ARG A 145 36.94 8.57 15.97
N LYS A 146 36.26 8.81 17.09
CA LYS A 146 36.88 9.18 18.37
C LYS A 146 37.28 7.99 19.24
N ARG A 147 36.93 6.76 18.85
CA ARG A 147 37.30 5.52 19.54
C ARG A 147 38.52 4.91 18.89
#